data_AF-A0A0G1F932-F1
#
_entry.id   AF-A0A0G1F932-F1
#
_cell.length_a   1.000
_cell.length_b   1.000
_cell.length_c   1.000
_cell.angle_alpha   90.00
_cell.angle_beta   90.00
_cell.angle_gamma   90.00
#
_symmetry.space_group_name_H-M   'P 1'
#
loop_
_entity.id
_entity.type
_entity.pdbx_description
1 polymer ?
#
loop_
_entity_poly.entity_id
_entity_poly.type
_entity_poly.pdbx_seq_one_letter_code
_entity_poly.pdbx_strand_id
1 'polypeptide(L)'
;MSSVYKKYLYWIHATLLVMFPVCMHAQDFTYVTSLGESLMVVTITLVPILLGLALVVFVWGLVVFIAKADNEQERDAGKQKMVWGIIGLFVLVSIWGIILLLQNIVGVEGTPNGLGPPGVPFS
;
A
#
# COMPACT_ATOMS: atom_id res chain seq x y z
N MET A 1 13.61 52.76 -24.81
CA MET A 1 14.00 52.00 -23.62
C MET A 1 15.50 51.71 -23.72
N SER A 2 16.33 52.33 -22.89
CA SER A 2 17.80 52.23 -23.04
C SER A 2 18.29 50.80 -22.75
N SER A 3 19.39 50.39 -23.39
CA SER A 3 20.00 49.05 -23.26
C SER A 3 20.30 48.66 -21.81
N VAL A 4 20.49 49.67 -20.96
CA VAL A 4 20.71 49.59 -19.53
C VAL A 4 19.54 48.94 -18.79
N TYR A 5 18.29 49.34 -19.06
CA TYR A 5 17.10 48.77 -18.39
C TYR A 5 16.89 47.29 -18.71
N LYS A 6 17.20 46.87 -19.95
CA LYS A 6 17.08 45.45 -20.33
C LYS A 6 18.07 44.58 -19.55
N LYS A 7 19.29 45.05 -19.31
CA LYS A 7 20.31 44.36 -18.50
C LYS A 7 19.86 44.15 -17.05
N TYR A 8 19.30 45.19 -16.43
CA TYR A 8 18.76 45.09 -15.06
C TYR A 8 17.52 44.19 -15.00
N LEU A 9 16.67 44.23 -16.03
CA LEU A 9 15.51 43.35 -16.14
C LEU A 9 15.93 41.87 -16.22
N TYR A 10 16.94 41.51 -17.02
CA TYR A 10 17.47 40.14 -17.07
C TYR A 10 18.03 39.67 -15.73
N TRP A 11 18.73 40.55 -15.01
CA TRP A 11 19.28 40.23 -13.69
C TRP A 11 18.20 39.96 -12.63
N ILE A 12 17.08 40.68 -12.67
CA ILE A 12 15.93 40.47 -11.77
C ILE A 12 15.27 39.11 -12.04
N HIS A 13 15.14 38.70 -13.30
CA HIS A 13 14.56 37.38 -13.62
C HIS A 13 15.49 36.24 -13.21
N ALA A 14 16.80 36.42 -13.37
CA ALA A 14 17.80 35.43 -12.95
C ALA A 14 17.79 35.21 -11.42
N THR A 15 17.71 36.28 -10.62
CA THR A 15 17.61 36.16 -9.17
C THR A 15 16.28 35.59 -8.71
N LEU A 16 15.18 35.91 -9.39
CA LEU A 16 13.85 35.38 -9.06
C LEU A 16 13.73 33.87 -9.34
N LEU A 17 14.37 33.39 -10.42
CA LEU A 17 14.39 31.96 -10.76
C LEU A 17 15.23 31.14 -9.76
N VAL A 18 16.29 31.73 -9.20
CA VAL A 18 17.12 31.11 -8.15
C VAL A 18 16.43 31.17 -6.77
N MET A 19 15.60 32.19 -6.51
CA MET A 19 14.80 32.30 -5.29
C MET A 19 13.56 31.39 -5.27
N PHE A 20 13.03 31.00 -6.44
CA PHE A 20 11.88 30.12 -6.58
C PHE A 20 11.99 28.78 -5.81
N PRO A 21 13.10 28.01 -5.91
CA PRO A 21 13.28 26.79 -5.12
C PRO A 21 13.42 27.06 -3.62
N VAL A 22 13.93 28.22 -3.21
CA VAL A 22 14.07 28.58 -1.78
C VAL A 22 12.69 28.80 -1.15
N CYS A 23 11.73 29.36 -1.88
CA CYS A 23 10.34 29.47 -1.42
C CYS A 23 9.58 28.14 -1.39
N MET A 24 9.95 27.15 -2.22
CA MET A 24 9.41 25.79 -2.14
C MET A 24 9.93 25.01 -0.91
N HIS A 25 11.11 25.34 -0.39
CA HIS A 25 11.70 24.69 0.80
C HIS A 25 11.08 25.12 2.14
N ALA A 26 10.17 26.09 2.16
CA ALA A 26 9.42 26.48 3.35
C ALA A 26 8.03 25.79 3.45
N GLN A 27 7.71 24.89 2.53
CA GLN A 27 6.42 24.21 2.48
C GLN A 27 6.33 23.12 3.54
N ASP A 28 5.47 23.34 4.55
CA ASP A 28 5.21 22.38 5.61
C ASP A 28 4.18 21.33 5.14
N PHE A 29 4.63 20.08 4.97
CA PHE A 29 3.79 18.94 4.59
C PHE A 29 3.29 18.13 5.79
N THR A 30 3.39 18.64 7.02
CA THR A 30 3.01 17.94 8.27
C THR A 30 1.64 17.27 8.20
N TYR A 31 0.64 17.91 7.58
CA TYR A 31 -0.67 17.30 7.41
C TYR A 31 -0.64 16.08 6.49
N VAL A 32 0.06 16.16 5.36
CA VAL A 32 0.17 15.06 4.39
C VAL A 32 0.96 13.89 4.99
N THR A 33 2.03 14.18 5.73
CA THR A 33 2.80 13.15 6.43
C THR A 33 2.00 12.51 7.56
N SER A 34 1.24 13.30 8.34
CA SER A 34 0.37 12.76 9.41
C SER A 34 -0.76 11.86 8.89
N LEU A 35 -1.30 12.17 7.69
CA LEU A 35 -2.28 11.33 7.02
C LEU A 35 -1.62 10.03 6.53
N GLY A 36 -0.42 10.13 5.96
CA GLY A 36 0.37 8.97 5.55
C GLY A 36 0.66 8.02 6.73
N GLU A 37 1.06 8.56 7.87
CA GLU A 37 1.29 7.80 9.11
C GLU A 37 0.00 7.14 9.63
N SER A 38 -1.12 7.87 9.62
CA SER A 38 -2.41 7.33 10.07
C SER A 38 -2.88 6.16 9.19
N LEU A 39 -2.72 6.26 7.86
CA LEU A 39 -3.07 5.20 6.93
C LEU A 39 -2.15 3.97 7.06
N MET A 40 -0.87 4.20 7.34
CA MET A 40 0.07 3.10 7.64
C MET A 40 -0.37 2.32 8.88
N VAL A 41 -0.69 2.99 9.99
CA VAL A 41 -1.12 2.32 11.24
C VAL A 41 -2.37 1.46 11.05
N VAL A 42 -3.35 1.96 10.31
CA VAL A 42 -4.59 1.21 10.01
C VAL A 42 -4.28 -0.04 9.19
N THR A 43 -3.44 0.09 8.17
CA THR A 43 -3.09 -1.04 7.29
C THR A 43 -2.29 -2.11 8.01
N ILE A 44 -1.32 -1.72 8.85
CA ILE A 44 -0.49 -2.63 9.67
C ILE A 44 -1.35 -3.50 10.58
N THR A 45 -2.42 -2.93 11.12
CA THR A 45 -3.27 -3.63 12.08
C THR A 45 -4.37 -4.44 11.39
N LEU A 46 -4.99 -3.89 10.34
CA LEU A 46 -6.17 -4.49 9.72
C LEU A 46 -5.85 -5.70 8.85
N VAL A 47 -4.75 -5.66 8.09
CA VAL A 47 -4.36 -6.74 7.17
C VAL A 47 -4.16 -8.09 7.88
N PRO A 48 -3.38 -8.22 8.98
CA PRO A 48 -3.21 -9.51 9.65
C PRO A 48 -4.51 -10.03 10.26
N ILE A 49 -5.40 -9.15 10.72
CA ILE A 49 -6.73 -9.54 11.21
C ILE A 49 -7.57 -10.14 10.07
N LEU A 50 -7.60 -9.48 8.91
CA LEU A 50 -8.31 -9.97 7.73
C LEU A 50 -7.72 -11.28 7.20
N LEU A 51 -6.39 -11.43 7.25
CA LEU A 51 -5.72 -12.67 6.89
C LEU A 51 -6.14 -13.82 7.81
N GLY A 52 -6.15 -13.59 9.13
CA GLY A 52 -6.63 -14.56 10.10
C GLY A 52 -8.09 -14.94 9.86
N LEU A 53 -8.96 -13.97 9.58
CA LEU A 53 -10.37 -14.21 9.30
C LEU A 53 -10.58 -15.01 8.00
N ALA A 54 -9.86 -14.67 6.94
CA ALA A 54 -9.90 -15.40 5.68
C ALA A 54 -9.46 -16.86 5.85
N LEU A 55 -8.42 -17.09 6.66
CA LEU A 55 -7.94 -18.43 6.99
C LEU A 55 -8.96 -19.21 7.82
N VAL A 56 -9.62 -18.57 8.79
CA VAL A 56 -10.72 -19.19 9.56
C VAL A 56 -11.88 -19.58 8.66
N VAL A 57 -12.31 -18.71 7.74
CA VAL A 57 -13.39 -19.01 6.79
C VAL A 57 -13.01 -20.18 5.86
N PHE A 58 -11.77 -20.20 5.37
CA PHE A 58 -11.24 -21.29 4.56
C PHE A 58 -11.26 -22.62 5.33
N VAL A 59 -10.71 -22.65 6.54
CA VAL A 59 -10.67 -23.84 7.39
C VAL A 59 -12.08 -24.30 7.77
N TRP A 60 -12.99 -23.37 8.08
CA TRP A 60 -14.38 -23.71 8.37
C TRP A 60 -15.07 -24.38 7.18
N GLY A 61 -14.86 -23.84 5.97
CA GLY A 61 -15.33 -24.47 4.73
C GLY A 61 -14.77 -25.88 4.53
N LEU A 62 -13.48 -26.07 4.82
CA LEU A 62 -12.81 -27.37 4.74
C LEU A 62 -13.39 -28.37 5.74
N VAL A 63 -13.61 -27.96 6.99
CA VAL A 63 -14.22 -28.80 8.02
C VAL A 63 -15.63 -29.24 7.60
N VAL A 64 -16.45 -28.32 7.09
CA VAL A 64 -17.80 -28.65 6.58
C VAL A 64 -17.73 -29.59 5.39
N PHE A 65 -16.82 -29.33 4.44
CA PHE A 65 -16.62 -30.17 3.26
C PHE A 65 -16.28 -31.61 3.62
N ILE A 66 -15.41 -31.82 4.61
CA ILE A 66 -15.01 -33.16 5.08
C ILE A 66 -16.10 -33.80 5.93
N ALA A 67 -16.64 -33.07 6.92
CA ALA A 67 -17.61 -33.61 7.88
C ALA A 67 -18.99 -33.94 7.27
N LYS A 68 -19.32 -33.33 6.13
CA LYS A 68 -20.58 -33.53 5.40
C LYS A 68 -20.36 -34.20 4.05
N ALA A 69 -19.29 -34.98 3.89
CA ALA A 69 -18.94 -35.61 2.62
C ALA A 69 -20.06 -36.49 2.03
N ASP A 70 -20.90 -37.10 2.87
CA ASP A 70 -22.03 -37.96 2.47
C ASP A 70 -23.27 -37.18 2.00
N ASN A 71 -23.33 -35.87 2.23
CA ASN A 71 -24.44 -35.02 1.79
C ASN A 71 -23.93 -34.02 0.75
N GLU A 72 -24.33 -34.23 -0.51
CA GLU A 72 -23.85 -33.45 -1.64
C GLU A 72 -24.15 -31.94 -1.51
N GLN A 73 -25.31 -31.56 -0.98
CA GLN A 73 -25.70 -30.15 -0.81
C GLN A 73 -24.84 -29.45 0.23
N GLU A 74 -24.62 -30.08 1.38
CA GLU A 74 -23.78 -29.55 2.45
C GLU A 74 -22.30 -29.52 2.05
N ARG A 75 -21.86 -30.52 1.29
CA ARG A 75 -20.51 -30.58 0.71
C ARG A 75 -20.27 -29.42 -0.26
N ASP A 76 -21.26 -29.09 -1.09
CA ASP A 76 -21.18 -27.96 -2.01
C ASP A 76 -21.16 -26.62 -1.28
N ALA A 77 -21.93 -26.49 -0.19
CA ALA A 77 -21.85 -25.32 0.69
C ALA A 77 -20.44 -25.17 1.31
N GLY A 78 -19.83 -26.26 1.79
CA GLY A 78 -18.45 -26.28 2.30
C GLY A 78 -17.43 -25.81 1.25
N LYS A 79 -17.54 -26.33 0.01
CA LYS A 79 -16.70 -25.90 -1.12
C LYS A 79 -16.83 -24.40 -1.41
N GLN A 80 -18.05 -23.86 -1.40
CA GLN A 80 -18.24 -22.42 -1.61
C GLN A 80 -17.52 -21.60 -0.53
N LYS A 81 -17.61 -21.99 0.74
CA LYS A 81 -16.91 -21.30 1.84
C LYS A 81 -15.39 -21.35 1.69
N MET A 82 -14.84 -22.49 1.25
CA MET A 82 -13.40 -22.61 0.95
C MET A 82 -12.98 -21.63 -0.16
N VAL A 83 -13.76 -21.56 -1.25
CA VAL A 83 -13.46 -20.66 -2.37
C VAL A 83 -13.48 -19.21 -1.94
N TRP A 84 -14.46 -18.79 -1.14
CA TRP A 84 -14.50 -17.43 -0.57
C TRP A 84 -13.27 -17.13 0.31
N GLY A 85 -12.82 -18.10 1.11
CA GLY A 85 -11.58 -17.98 1.89
C GLY A 85 -10.34 -17.83 1.00
N ILE A 86 -10.20 -18.66 -0.04
CA ILE A 86 -9.08 -18.60 -0.98
C ILE A 86 -9.04 -17.26 -1.71
N ILE A 87 -10.20 -16.76 -2.18
CA ILE A 87 -10.28 -15.45 -2.85
C ILE A 87 -9.81 -14.35 -1.89
N GLY A 88 -10.24 -14.38 -0.63
CA GLY A 88 -9.79 -13.42 0.39
C GLY A 88 -8.28 -13.46 0.60
N LEU A 89 -7.71 -14.65 0.74
CA LEU A 89 -6.26 -14.84 0.88
C LEU A 89 -5.50 -14.34 -0.36
N PHE A 90 -6.00 -14.66 -1.55
CA PHE A 90 -5.40 -14.24 -2.82
C PHE A 90 -5.34 -12.72 -2.95
N VAL A 91 -6.43 -12.02 -2.63
CA VAL A 91 -6.47 -10.55 -2.67
C VAL A 91 -5.45 -9.96 -1.70
N LEU A 92 -5.38 -10.46 -0.47
CA LEU A 92 -4.44 -9.98 0.54
C LEU A 92 -2.98 -10.16 0.09
N VAL A 93 -2.63 -11.31 -0.48
CA VAL A 93 -1.28 -11.57 -1.01
C VAL A 93 -0.97 -10.74 -2.25
N SER A 94 -1.95 -10.57 -3.15
CA SER A 94 -1.80 -9.79 -4.38
C SER A 94 -1.49 -8.31 -4.11
N ILE A 95 -2.12 -7.72 -3.08
CA ILE A 95 -1.85 -6.34 -2.68
C ILE A 95 -0.36 -6.14 -2.33
N TRP A 96 0.27 -7.07 -1.61
CA TRP A 96 1.70 -7.00 -1.31
C TRP A 96 2.58 -7.05 -2.55
N GLY A 97 2.26 -7.94 -3.50
CA GLY A 97 2.98 -8.04 -4.76
C GLY A 97 2.94 -6.73 -5.56
N ILE A 98 1.78 -6.07 -5.59
CA ILE A 98 1.60 -4.79 -6.27
C ILE A 98 2.36 -3.67 -5.55
N ILE A 99 2.30 -3.61 -4.22
CA ILE A 99 3.02 -2.61 -3.43
C ILE A 99 4.52 -2.70 -3.69
N LEU A 100 5.09 -3.91 -3.65
CA LEU A 100 6.51 -4.14 -3.93
C LEU A 100 6.88 -3.72 -5.36
N LEU A 101 6.04 -4.02 -6.34
CA LEU A 101 6.26 -3.60 -7.72
C LEU A 101 6.27 -2.05 -7.84
N LEU A 102 5.32 -1.37 -7.20
CA LEU A 102 5.25 0.09 -7.19
C LEU A 102 6.44 0.74 -6.49
N GLN A 103 6.90 0.17 -5.37
CA GLN A 103 8.10 0.64 -4.67
C GLN A 103 9.35 0.57 -5.56
N ASN A 104 9.51 -0.53 -6.30
CA ASN A 104 10.61 -0.70 -7.25
C ASN A 104 10.55 0.30 -8.41
N ILE A 105 9.36 0.62 -8.92
CA ILE A 105 9.20 1.57 -10.03
C ILE A 105 9.46 3.02 -9.60
N VAL A 106 9.02 3.40 -8.39
CA VAL A 106 9.13 4.78 -7.90
C VAL A 106 10.47 5.03 -7.18
N GLY A 107 11.27 3.98 -6.93
CA GLY A 107 12.55 4.10 -6.24
C GLY A 107 12.40 4.38 -4.75
N VAL A 108 11.31 3.90 -4.14
CA VAL A 108 11.05 4.06 -2.71
C VAL A 108 11.57 2.82 -1.99
N GLU A 109 12.70 2.96 -1.31
CA GLU A 109 13.22 1.96 -0.39
C GLU A 109 12.41 2.04 0.91
N GLY A 110 11.38 1.21 1.02
CA GLY A 110 10.63 1.04 2.26
C GLY A 110 10.83 -0.37 2.76
N THR A 111 11.62 -0.56 3.82
CA THR A 111 11.47 -1.73 4.69
C THR A 111 10.03 -1.70 5.19
N PRO A 112 9.15 -2.64 4.78
CA PRO A 112 7.83 -2.68 5.33
C PRO A 112 8.01 -3.02 6.81
N ASN A 113 7.70 -2.08 7.71
CA ASN A 113 7.82 -2.21 9.16
C ASN A 113 7.04 -3.44 9.69
N GLY A 114 7.60 -4.65 9.53
CA GLY A 114 6.95 -5.93 9.82
C GLY A 114 5.81 -6.33 8.87
N LEU A 115 5.69 -5.65 7.73
CA LEU A 115 4.50 -5.72 6.88
C LEU A 115 4.66 -6.61 5.63
N GLY A 116 5.89 -6.98 5.26
CA GLY A 116 6.10 -7.91 4.15
C GLY A 116 5.57 -9.31 4.48
N PRO A 117 5.41 -10.20 3.48
CA PRO A 117 5.08 -11.59 3.73
C PRO A 117 5.93 -12.14 4.89
N PRO A 118 5.31 -12.79 5.88
CA PRO A 118 6.01 -13.19 7.10
C PRO A 118 7.22 -14.07 6.75
N GLY A 119 8.43 -13.63 7.12
CA GLY A 119 9.66 -14.42 7.05
C GLY A 119 10.56 -14.21 5.84
N VAL A 120 10.28 -13.28 4.91
CA VAL A 120 11.21 -12.95 3.83
C VAL A 120 12.08 -11.74 4.20
N PRO A 121 13.41 -11.90 4.36
CA PRO A 121 14.32 -10.77 4.51
C PRO A 121 14.43 -10.05 3.16
N PHE A 122 14.13 -8.76 3.15
CA PHE A 122 14.38 -7.88 2.02
C PHE A 122 15.72 -7.20 2.26
N SER A 123 16.77 -7.80 1.70
CA SER A 123 18.09 -7.18 1.57
C SER A 123 18.10 -6.12 0.48
#